data_AF-A0AAV0QY76-F1
#
_entry.id   AF-A0AAV0QY76-F1
#
_cell.length_a   1.000
_cell.length_b   1.000
_cell.length_c   1.000
_cell.angle_alpha   90.00
_cell.angle_beta   90.00
_cell.angle_gamma   90.00
#
_symmetry.space_group_name_H-M   'P 1'
#
loop_
_entity.id
_entity.type
_entity.pdbx_description
1 polymer ?
#
loop_
_entity_poly.entity_id
_entity_poly.type
_entity_poly.pdbx_seq_one_letter_code
_entity_poly.pdbx_strand_id
1 'polypeptide(L)'
;MEPIKSHLVMDRHTKHELYRGSTVDGLYSLPLHINRHTPPRAFVASLNLWHQRLGHANLRAVRQLLSSHHIKYSSDSSSLCHGCSLSKIHKLPFPTSSYCASAPLELICSDLWGP
;
A
#
# COMPACT_ATOMS: atom_id res chain seq x y z
N MET A 1 25.23 -21.71 30.57
CA MET A 1 25.53 -20.51 29.75
C MET A 1 25.54 -20.98 28.31
N GLU A 2 24.50 -20.63 27.55
CA GLU A 2 24.44 -20.96 26.11
C GLU A 2 25.46 -20.12 25.34
N PRO A 3 26.16 -20.69 24.34
CA PRO A 3 27.14 -19.95 23.55
C PRO A 3 26.44 -18.88 22.71
N ILE A 4 26.95 -17.64 22.76
CA ILE A 4 26.46 -16.54 21.94
C ILE A 4 26.72 -16.87 20.47
N LYS A 5 25.65 -17.16 19.71
CA LYS A 5 25.73 -17.38 18.26
C LYS A 5 25.89 -16.04 17.56
N SER A 6 27.03 -15.84 16.89
CA SER A 6 27.24 -14.70 16.00
C SER A 6 26.66 -15.03 14.62
N HIS A 7 25.89 -14.10 14.05
CA HIS A 7 25.33 -14.21 12.71
C HIS A 7 25.89 -13.14 11.78
N LEU A 8 25.96 -13.51 10.50
CA LEU A 8 26.43 -12.66 9.41
C LEU A 8 25.27 -12.37 8.45
N VAL A 9 25.02 -11.09 8.19
CA VAL A 9 24.08 -10.63 7.18
C VAL A 9 24.86 -10.12 5.99
N MET A 10 24.61 -10.71 4.82
CA MET A 10 25.29 -10.39 3.58
C MET A 10 24.28 -9.84 2.57
N ASP A 11 24.71 -8.87 1.78
CA ASP A 11 23.94 -8.43 0.63
C ASP A 11 23.84 -9.59 -0.39
N ARG A 12 22.61 -9.85 -0.85
CA ARG A 12 22.33 -11.04 -1.66
C ARG A 12 23.09 -11.04 -3.00
N HIS A 13 23.25 -9.86 -3.59
CA HIS A 13 23.76 -9.68 -4.95
C HIS A 13 25.28 -9.45 -4.97
N THR A 14 25.77 -8.53 -4.14
CA THR A 14 27.18 -8.16 -4.07
C THR A 14 28.00 -9.09 -3.19
N LYS A 15 27.34 -9.90 -2.35
CA LYS A 15 28.00 -10.69 -1.28
C LYS A 15 28.81 -9.81 -0.33
N HIS A 16 28.50 -8.52 -0.25
CA HIS A 16 29.15 -7.64 0.70
C HIS A 16 28.59 -7.87 2.11
N GLU A 17 29.46 -7.87 3.12
CA GLU A 17 29.05 -7.94 4.52
C GLU A 17 28.27 -6.68 4.89
N LEU A 18 26.98 -6.84 5.18
CA LEU A 18 26.12 -5.74 5.62
C LEU A 18 26.22 -5.56 7.12
N TYR A 19 26.30 -6.68 7.86
CA TYR A 19 26.26 -6.64 9.31
C TYR A 19 26.77 -7.95 9.93
N ARG A 20 27.49 -7.84 11.05
CA ARG A 20 27.91 -8.97 11.89
C ARG A 20 27.54 -8.66 13.33
N GLY A 21 26.79 -9.56 13.95
CA GLY A 21 26.29 -9.34 15.31
C GLY A 21 25.83 -10.61 16.01
N SER A 22 25.63 -10.50 17.31
CA SER A 22 25.04 -11.56 18.12
C SER A 22 23.52 -11.57 17.98
N THR A 23 22.93 -12.76 18.16
CA THR A 23 21.50 -12.89 18.43
C THR A 23 21.26 -12.92 19.93
N VAL A 24 20.23 -12.22 20.37
CA VAL A 24 19.73 -12.24 21.76
C VAL A 24 18.28 -12.71 21.68
N ASP A 25 17.96 -13.82 22.36
CA ASP A 25 16.63 -14.45 22.36
C ASP A 25 16.06 -14.74 20.95
N GLY A 26 16.93 -15.15 20.02
CA GLY A 26 16.54 -15.44 18.64
C GLY A 26 16.34 -14.20 17.74
N LEU A 27 16.59 -12.99 18.26
CA LEU A 27 16.52 -11.74 17.51
C LEU A 27 17.91 -11.18 17.21
N TYR A 28 18.09 -10.57 16.03
CA TYR A 28 19.33 -9.91 15.65
C TYR A 28 19.53 -8.61 16.45
N SER A 29 20.64 -8.50 17.19
CA SER A 29 20.91 -7.33 18.02
C SER A 29 21.64 -6.23 17.24
N LEU A 30 20.90 -5.37 16.55
CA LEU A 30 21.50 -4.24 15.83
C LEU A 30 21.93 -3.12 16.82
N PRO A 31 23.21 -2.71 16.85
CA PRO A 31 23.65 -1.55 17.61
C PRO A 31 23.12 -0.29 16.91
N LEU A 32 21.89 0.09 17.20
CA LEU A 32 21.31 1.33 16.74
C LEU A 32 21.95 2.46 17.53
N HIS A 33 22.86 3.21 16.92
CA HIS A 33 23.33 4.48 17.48
C HIS A 33 22.22 5.52 17.30
N ILE A 34 21.19 5.47 18.15
CA ILE A 34 20.07 6.40 18.12
C ILE A 34 20.61 7.76 18.58
N ASN A 35 20.98 8.61 17.63
CA ASN A 35 21.23 10.01 17.92
C ASN A 35 19.90 10.66 18.28
N ARG A 36 19.64 10.78 19.59
CA ARG A 36 18.38 11.32 20.14
C ARG A 36 18.17 12.81 19.82
N HIS A 37 19.16 13.48 19.22
CA HIS A 37 19.12 14.92 18.92
C HIS A 37 18.62 15.25 17.52
N THR A 38 18.50 14.26 16.62
CA THR A 38 17.83 14.47 15.34
C THR A 38 16.40 13.93 15.44
N PRO A 39 15.36 14.77 15.25
CA PRO A 39 14.01 14.24 15.12
C PRO A 39 14.03 13.24 13.95
N PRO A 40 13.45 12.04 14.09
CA PRO A 40 13.55 11.03 13.06
C PRO A 40 12.92 11.60 11.79
N ARG A 41 13.76 11.87 10.78
CA ARG A 41 13.34 12.44 9.48
C ARG A 41 12.41 11.51 8.69
N ALA A 42 12.17 10.29 9.19
CA ALA A 42 11.38 9.26 8.56
C ALA A 42 9.83 9.39 8.74
N PHE A 43 9.32 10.32 9.55
CA PHE A 43 7.93 10.19 10.06
C PHE A 43 6.95 11.31 9.74
N VAL A 44 7.09 12.00 8.61
CA VAL A 44 6.00 12.89 8.15
C VAL A 44 5.63 12.55 6.72
N ALA A 45 5.07 11.34 6.55
CA ALA A 45 4.34 11.01 5.32
C ALA A 45 3.13 11.96 5.20
N SER A 46 2.83 12.39 3.98
CA SER A 46 1.65 13.21 3.76
C SER A 46 0.38 12.41 3.97
N LEU A 47 -0.72 13.11 4.24
CA LEU A 47 -2.03 12.47 4.36
C LEU A 47 -2.37 11.64 3.10
N ASN A 48 -1.99 12.13 1.91
CA ASN A 48 -2.22 11.42 0.66
C ASN A 48 -1.36 10.14 0.55
N LEU A 49 -0.11 10.18 1.03
CA LEU A 49 0.74 8.99 1.07
C LEU A 49 0.18 7.92 2.03
N TRP A 50 -0.33 8.35 3.19
CA TRP A 50 -1.04 7.44 4.11
C TRP A 50 -2.30 6.85 3.48
N HIS A 51 -3.08 7.66 2.77
CA HIS A 51 -4.25 7.20 2.02
C HIS A 51 -3.89 6.13 0.99
N GLN A 52 -2.82 6.29 0.21
CA GLN A 52 -2.35 5.29 -0.74
C GLN A 52 -1.87 3.99 -0.05
N ARG A 53 -1.08 4.11 1.03
CA ARG A 53 -0.55 2.96 1.78
C ARG A 53 -1.63 2.13 2.46
N LEU A 54 -2.74 2.75 2.87
CA LEU A 54 -3.88 2.10 3.51
C LEU A 54 -4.95 1.67 2.49
N GLY A 55 -4.57 1.43 1.24
CA GLY A 55 -5.46 0.88 0.22
C GLY A 55 -6.53 1.85 -0.26
N HIS A 56 -6.19 3.13 -0.38
CA HIS A 56 -7.13 4.18 -0.81
C HIS A 56 -8.36 4.35 0.10
N ALA A 57 -8.22 4.03 1.38
CA ALA A 57 -9.26 4.25 2.39
C ALA A 57 -9.70 5.72 2.43
N ASN A 58 -10.95 5.96 2.81
CA ASN A 58 -11.50 7.32 2.95
C ASN A 58 -10.57 8.20 3.81
N LEU A 59 -10.24 9.41 3.33
CA LEU A 59 -9.40 10.37 4.05
C LEU A 59 -9.89 10.63 5.49
N ARG A 60 -11.20 10.59 5.74
CA ARG A 60 -11.75 10.70 7.10
C ARG A 60 -11.28 9.57 8.02
N ALA A 61 -11.35 8.33 7.54
CA ALA A 61 -10.91 7.15 8.29
C ALA A 61 -9.41 7.18 8.53
N VAL A 62 -8.63 7.57 7.52
CA VAL A 62 -7.17 7.74 7.63
C VAL A 62 -6.82 8.78 8.70
N ARG A 63 -7.47 9.96 8.70
CA ARG A 63 -7.26 10.99 9.73
C ARG A 63 -7.60 10.48 11.14
N GLN A 64 -8.70 9.75 11.28
CA GLN A 64 -9.09 9.16 12.57
C GLN A 64 -8.05 8.15 13.06
N LEU A 65 -7.56 7.28 12.19
CA LEU A 65 -6.53 6.30 12.54
C LEU A 65 -5.21 6.96 12.94
N LEU A 66 -4.75 7.96 12.17
CA LEU A 66 -3.51 8.66 12.47
C LEU A 66 -3.59 9.44 13.78
N SER A 67 -4.73 10.10 14.04
CA SER A 67 -4.95 10.84 15.29
C SER A 67 -5.07 9.92 16.50
N SER A 68 -5.75 8.78 16.39
CA SER A 68 -5.89 7.82 17.51
C SER A 68 -4.58 7.15 17.91
N HIS A 69 -3.58 7.13 17.03
CA HIS A 69 -2.26 6.55 17.29
C HIS A 69 -1.16 7.63 17.42
N HIS A 70 -1.53 8.91 17.52
CA HIS A 70 -0.59 10.04 17.62
C HIS A 70 0.49 10.08 16.51
N ILE A 71 0.15 9.60 15.31
CA ILE A 71 1.05 9.56 14.17
C ILE A 71 1.05 10.94 13.50
N LYS A 72 2.23 11.57 13.44
CA LYS A 72 2.42 12.84 12.73
C LYS A 72 2.33 12.63 11.21
N TYR A 73 1.69 13.57 10.52
CA TYR A 73 1.60 13.58 9.06
C TYR A 73 1.60 15.02 8.54
N SER A 74 2.05 15.22 7.29
CA SER A 74 1.99 16.54 6.66
C SER A 74 0.63 16.73 5.99
N SER A 75 0.07 17.93 6.17
CA SER A 75 -1.12 18.36 5.47
C SER A 75 -0.73 18.82 4.07
N ASP A 76 -0.65 17.88 3.12
CA ASP A 76 -0.73 18.25 1.71
C ASP A 76 -2.18 18.56 1.35
N SER A 77 -2.37 19.57 0.51
CA SER A 77 -3.67 19.84 -0.12
C SER A 77 -4.15 18.56 -0.78
N SER A 78 -5.38 18.15 -0.47
CA SER A 78 -5.96 16.90 -0.96
C SER A 78 -6.13 16.98 -2.48
N SER A 79 -5.12 16.55 -3.21
CA SER A 79 -5.22 16.32 -4.64
C SER A 79 -6.14 15.12 -4.87
N LEU A 80 -6.90 15.18 -5.95
CA LEU A 80 -7.70 14.06 -6.41
C LEU A 80 -6.77 12.86 -6.62
N CYS A 81 -6.95 11.79 -5.84
CA CYS A 81 -6.13 10.60 -5.97
C CYS A 81 -6.46 9.85 -7.27
N HIS A 82 -5.49 9.72 -8.18
CA HIS A 82 -5.68 9.04 -9.46
C HIS A 82 -6.27 7.62 -9.31
N GLY A 83 -5.78 6.83 -8.36
CA GLY A 83 -6.30 5.48 -8.09
C GLY A 83 -7.74 5.45 -7.57
N CYS A 84 -8.13 6.47 -6.78
CA CYS A 84 -9.53 6.64 -6.38
C CYS A 84 -10.41 7.05 -7.56
N SER A 85 -9.92 7.95 -8.42
CA SER A 85 -10.68 8.36 -9.60
C SER A 85 -10.99 7.16 -10.48
N LEU A 86 -9.97 6.36 -10.82
CA LEU A 86 -10.17 5.19 -11.66
C LEU A 86 -11.11 4.15 -11.04
N SER A 87 -11.04 3.94 -9.72
CA SER A 87 -11.90 2.95 -9.03
C SER A 87 -13.32 3.43 -8.77
N LYS A 88 -13.55 4.74 -8.67
CA LYS A 88 -14.88 5.33 -8.40
C LYS A 88 -15.59 5.88 -9.64
N ILE A 89 -14.90 5.97 -10.78
CA ILE A 89 -15.56 6.32 -12.04
C ILE A 89 -16.60 5.25 -12.32
N HIS A 90 -17.87 5.66 -12.34
CA HIS A 90 -18.92 4.85 -12.94
C HIS A 90 -18.55 4.60 -14.40
N LYS A 91 -18.70 3.35 -14.85
CA LYS A 91 -18.56 3.01 -16.27
C LYS A 91 -19.36 4.03 -17.08
N LEU A 92 -18.74 4.63 -18.09
CA LEU A 92 -19.45 5.50 -19.02
C LEU A 92 -20.67 4.76 -19.56
N PRO A 93 -21.80 5.46 -19.82
CA PRO A 93 -22.96 4.84 -20.43
C PRO A 93 -22.53 4.08 -21.68
N PHE A 94 -23.00 2.84 -21.80
CA PHE A 94 -22.82 2.13 -23.06
C PHE A 94 -23.54 2.92 -24.17
N PRO A 95 -22.95 3.01 -25.37
CA PRO A 95 -23.67 3.58 -26.50
C PRO A 95 -24.94 2.77 -26.72
N THR A 96 -26.03 3.45 -27.05
CA THR A 96 -27.27 2.80 -27.48
C THR A 96 -26.97 1.96 -28.71
N SER A 97 -27.38 0.69 -28.68
CA SER A 97 -27.34 -0.16 -29.88
C SER A 97 -28.16 0.50 -30.99
N SER A 98 -27.57 0.65 -32.17
CA SER A 98 -28.28 1.07 -33.39
C SER A 98 -29.01 -0.09 -34.06
N TYR A 99 -28.76 -1.33 -33.60
CA TYR A 99 -29.34 -2.53 -34.18
C TYR A 99 -30.64 -2.91 -33.48
N CYS A 100 -31.69 -3.12 -34.29
CA CYS A 100 -32.98 -3.67 -33.89
C CYS A 100 -33.36 -4.78 -34.88
N ALA A 101 -33.81 -5.92 -34.37
CA ALA A 101 -34.36 -6.99 -35.20
C ALA A 101 -35.67 -6.50 -35.87
N SER A 102 -35.77 -6.71 -37.17
CA SER A 102 -36.88 -6.33 -38.05
C SER A 102 -37.75 -7.52 -38.47
N ALA A 103 -37.25 -8.75 -38.33
CA ALA A 103 -37.96 -9.98 -38.65
C ALA A 103 -37.89 -11.02 -37.51
N PRO A 104 -38.84 -11.98 -37.46
CA PRO A 104 -38.76 -13.10 -36.52
C PRO A 104 -37.44 -13.87 -36.66
N LEU A 105 -36.81 -14.19 -35.53
CA LEU A 105 -35.54 -14.95 -35.43
C LEU A 105 -34.30 -14.25 -36.01
N GLU A 106 -34.35 -12.95 -36.32
CA GLU A 106 -33.20 -12.21 -36.86
C GLU A 106 -32.05 -12.04 -35.84
N LEU A 107 -32.38 -11.98 -34.54
CA LEU A 107 -31.40 -11.90 -33.46
C LEU A 107 -31.68 -12.94 -32.39
N ILE A 108 -30.74 -13.86 -32.19
CA ILE A 108 -30.77 -14.85 -31.10
C ILE A 108 -29.58 -14.56 -30.18
N CYS A 109 -29.86 -14.17 -28.94
CA CYS A 109 -28.86 -14.01 -27.90
C CYS A 109 -28.93 -15.21 -26.97
N SER A 110 -27.92 -16.08 -27.02
CA SER A 110 -27.77 -17.19 -26.07
C SER A 110 -26.63 -16.86 -25.12
N ASP A 111 -26.93 -16.68 -23.84
CA ASP A 111 -25.92 -16.61 -22.79
C ASP A 111 -25.69 -18.02 -22.22
N LEU A 112 -24.43 -18.42 -22.09
CA LEU A 112 -24.05 -19.66 -21.43
C LEU A 112 -23.70 -19.30 -19.99
N TRP A 113 -24.71 -19.23 -19.14
CA TRP A 113 -24.45 -19.09 -17.72
C TRP A 113 -23.80 -20.38 -17.20
N GLY A 114 -22.64 -20.25 -16.54
CA GLY A 114 -21.91 -21.39 -15.97
C GLY A 114 -22.58 -21.97 -14.71
N PRO A 115 -22.12 -23.15 -14.22
CA PRO A 115 -22.68 -23.82 -13.05
C PRO A 115 -22.54 -23.01 -11.75
#